data_AF-A0AB73HCU3-F1
#
_entry.id   AF-A0AB73HCU3-F1
#
_cell.length_a   1.000
_cell.length_b   1.000
_cell.length_c   1.000
_cell.angle_alpha   90.00
_cell.angle_beta   90.00
_cell.angle_gamma   90.00
#
_symmetry.space_group_name_H-M   'P 1'
#
loop_
_entity.id
_entity.type
_entity.pdbx_description
1 polymer ?
#
loop_
_entity_poly.entity_id
_entity_poly.type
_entity_poly.pdbx_seq_one_letter_code
_entity_poly.pdbx_strand_id
1 'polypeptide(L)' 'MKRIILTCALIVWTIACIYMSFSMISNKTGIVFPVWLHIILLICFLATGILNVQKKEYLWSAILFEGVLVVLLSLIITLM' A
#
# COMPACT_ATOMS: atom_id res chain seq x y z
N MET A 1 -11.70 -20.33 -10.29
CA MET A 1 -12.45 -19.10 -9.93
C MET A 1 -11.75 -18.25 -8.86
N LYS A 2 -11.46 -18.76 -7.64
CA LYS A 2 -10.85 -17.96 -6.57
C LYS A 2 -9.55 -17.23 -6.94
N ARG A 3 -8.63 -17.90 -7.66
CA ARG A 3 -7.38 -17.28 -8.12
C ARG A 3 -7.60 -16.16 -9.16
N ILE A 4 -8.53 -16.34 -10.09
CA ILE A 4 -8.85 -15.36 -11.13
C ILE A 4 -9.40 -14.08 -10.50
N ILE A 5 -10.33 -14.23 -9.55
CA ILE A 5 -10.90 -13.10 -8.78
C ILE A 5 -9.79 -12.36 -8.03
N LEU A 6 -8.88 -13.09 -7.39
CA LEU A 6 -7.77 -12.49 -6.65
C LEU A 6 -6.79 -11.75 -7.56
N THR A 7 -6.49 -12.30 -8.74
CA THR A 7 -5.62 -11.64 -9.73
C THR A 7 -6.28 -10.39 -10.30
N CYS A 8 -7.59 -10.42 -10.60
CA CYS A 8 -8.32 -9.22 -11.00
C CYS A 8 -8.35 -8.16 -9.90
N ALA A 9 -8.55 -8.56 -8.64
CA ALA A 9 -8.49 -7.64 -7.51
C ALA A 9 -7.11 -7.00 -7.37
N LEU A 10 -6.04 -7.77 -7.59
CA LEU A 10 -4.66 -7.25 -7.57
C LEU A 10 -4.43 -6.21 -8.67
N ILE A 11 -4.88 -6.46 -9.90
CA ILE A 11 -4.76 -5.49 -11.00
C ILE A 11 -5.49 -4.18 -10.67
N VAL A 12 -6.72 -4.26 -10.18
CA VAL A 12 -7.51 -3.07 -9.80
C VAL A 12 -6.83 -2.32 -8.65
N TRP A 13 -6.29 -3.06 -7.67
CA TRP A 13 -5.55 -2.50 -6.55
C TRP A 13 -4.29 -1.75 -7.00
N THR A 14 -3.47 -2.35 -7.86
CA THR A 14 -2.27 -1.70 -8.41
C THR A 14 -2.62 -0.42 -9.15
N ILE A 15 -3.68 -0.42 -9.98
CA ILE A 15 -4.14 0.78 -10.68
C ILE A 15 -4.54 1.88 -9.69
N ALA A 16 -5.26 1.54 -8.62
CA ALA A 16 -5.63 2.48 -7.57
C ALA A 16 -4.41 3.05 -6.84
N CYS A 17 -3.41 2.23 -6.50
CA CYS A 17 -2.17 2.66 -5.87
C CYS A 17 -1.37 3.62 -6.76
N ILE A 18 -1.29 3.34 -8.07
CA ILE A 18 -0.63 4.23 -9.05
C ILE A 18 -1.38 5.57 -9.12
N TYR A 19 -2.70 5.54 -9.24
CA TYR A 19 -3.51 6.76 -9.31
C TYR A 19 -3.37 7.62 -8.06
N MET A 20 -3.44 7.02 -6.87
CA MET A 20 -3.23 7.74 -5.61
C MET A 20 -1.83 8.33 -5.54
N SER A 21 -0.80 7.56 -5.91
CA SER A 21 0.60 8.02 -5.92
C SER A 21 0.78 9.24 -6.83
N PHE A 22 0.23 9.19 -8.04
CA PHE A 22 0.30 10.29 -8.99
C PHE A 22 -0.45 11.54 -8.48
N SER A 23 -1.65 11.34 -7.91
CA SER A 23 -2.44 12.43 -7.32
C SER A 23 -1.71 13.10 -6.16
N MET A 24 -1.09 12.33 -5.27
CA MET A 24 -0.33 12.87 -4.13
C MET A 24 0.86 13.71 -4.59
N ILE A 25 1.61 13.24 -5.59
CA ILE A 25 2.75 13.98 -6.15
C ILE A 25 2.27 15.26 -6.84
N SER A 26 1.22 15.19 -7.66
CA SER A 26 0.71 16.33 -8.42
C SER A 26 0.15 17.43 -7.51
N ASN A 27 -0.55 17.05 -6.44
CA ASN A 27 -1.19 17.99 -5.53
C ASN A 27 -0.28 18.43 -4.37
N LYS A 28 0.90 17.80 -4.21
CA LYS A 28 1.79 17.98 -3.05
C LYS A 28 1.08 17.75 -1.72
N THR A 29 0.07 16.90 -1.72
CA THR A 29 -0.73 16.56 -0.55
C THR A 29 -0.65 15.06 -0.35
N GLY A 30 -0.09 14.63 0.77
CA GLY A 30 -0.17 13.24 1.21
C GLY A 30 -1.59 12.85 1.60
N ILE A 31 -1.77 11.60 2.00
CA ILE A 31 -2.97 11.15 2.69
C ILE A 31 -3.12 11.98 3.96
N VAL A 32 -4.32 12.54 4.16
CA VAL A 32 -4.64 13.44 5.30
C VAL A 32 -4.82 12.64 6.59
N PHE A 33 -3.78 11.90 6.97
CA PHE A 33 -3.65 11.24 8.25
C PHE A 33 -2.53 11.89 9.06
N PRO A 34 -2.65 11.92 10.40
CA PRO A 34 -1.54 12.24 11.27
C PRO A 34 -0.30 11.38 10.98
N VAL A 35 0.89 11.95 11.17
CA VAL A 35 2.18 11.25 10.97
C VAL A 35 2.26 9.96 11.81
N TRP A 36 1.76 9.98 13.04
CA TRP A 36 1.76 8.78 13.90
C TRP A 36 0.91 7.64 13.34
N LEU A 37 -0.19 7.94 12.63
CA LEU A 37 -1.02 6.92 11.97
C LEU A 37 -0.33 6.30 10.75
N HIS A 38 0.46 7.09 10.01
CA HIS A 38 1.28 6.56 8.92
C HIS A 38 2.29 5.53 9.42
N ILE A 39 2.95 5.80 10.55
CA ILE A 39 3.93 4.88 11.14
C ILE A 39 3.25 3.57 11.58
N ILE A 40 2.08 3.65 12.21
CA ILE A 40 1.31 2.46 12.61
C ILE A 40 0.92 1.63 11.39
N LEU A 41 0.41 2.26 10.33
CA LEU A 41 0.04 1.57 9.09
C LEU A 41 1.23 0.90 8.42
N LEU A 42 2.39 1.58 8.39
CA LEU A 42 3.66 1.02 7.90
C LEU A 42 4.02 -0.27 8.64
N ILE A 43 4.01 -0.23 9.98
CA ILE A 43 4.33 -1.40 10.81
C ILE A 43 3.32 -2.52 10.58
N CYS A 44 2.02 -2.21 10.52
CA CYS A 44 0.97 -3.20 10.29
C CYS A 44 1.10 -3.87 8.93
N PHE A 45 1.31 -3.11 7.85
CA PHE A 45 1.48 -3.66 6.52
C PHE A 45 2.76 -4.48 6.39
N LEU A 46 3.86 -4.04 7.00
CA LEU A 46 5.12 -4.78 6.98
C LEU A 46 5.00 -6.10 7.75
N ALA A 47 4.45 -6.08 8.96
CA ALA A 47 4.26 -7.27 9.79
C ALA A 47 3.33 -8.29 9.11
N THR A 48 2.19 -7.82 8.59
CA THR A 48 1.24 -8.69 7.88
C THR A 48 1.83 -9.21 6.56
N GLY A 49 2.61 -8.37 5.86
CA GLY A 49 3.34 -8.77 4.65
C GLY A 49 4.31 -9.92 4.92
N ILE A 50 5.15 -9.78 5.95
CA ILE A 50 6.11 -10.82 6.36
C ILE A 50 5.40 -12.13 6.72
N LEU A 51 4.32 -12.07 7.50
CA LEU A 51 3.52 -13.25 7.86
C LEU A 51 2.93 -13.94 6.61
N ASN A 52 2.49 -13.16 5.61
CA ASN A 52 1.94 -13.71 4.37
C ASN A 52 3.01 -14.31 3.46
N VAL A 53 4.23 -13.76 3.44
CA VAL A 53 5.38 -14.38 2.76
C VAL A 53 5.70 -15.74 3.39
N GLN A 54 5.73 -15.83 4.72
CA GLN A 54 5.99 -17.07 5.44
C GLN A 54 4.92 -18.15 5.14
N LYS A 55 3.67 -17.73 4.97
CA LYS A 55 2.55 -18.62 4.56
C LYS A 55 2.52 -18.94 3.06
N LYS A 56 3.50 -18.46 2.26
CA LYS A 56 3.54 -18.58 0.79
C LYS A 56 2.32 -17.94 0.09
N GLU A 57 1.69 -16.97 0.74
CA GLU A 57 0.56 -16.19 0.22
C GLU A 57 1.07 -14.95 -0.52
N TYR A 58 1.85 -15.17 -1.58
CA TYR A 58 2.59 -14.11 -2.29
C TYR A 58 1.69 -13.00 -2.86
N LEU A 59 0.46 -13.32 -3.28
CA LEU A 59 -0.48 -12.33 -3.82
C LEU A 59 -0.91 -11.31 -2.74
N TRP A 60 -1.20 -11.78 -1.53
CA TRP A 60 -1.54 -10.90 -0.42
C TRP A 60 -0.34 -10.09 0.05
N SER A 61 0.86 -10.70 0.03
CA SER A 61 2.09 -9.97 0.31
C SER A 61 2.34 -8.84 -0.69
N ALA A 62 2.04 -9.05 -1.98
CA ALA A 62 2.22 -8.02 -3.01
C ALA A 62 1.27 -6.82 -2.78
N ILE A 63 -0.01 -7.08 -2.48
CA ILE A 63 -1.00 -6.04 -2.15
C ILE A 63 -0.55 -5.20 -0.95
N LEU A 64 -0.07 -5.87 0.11
CA LEU A 64 0.42 -5.19 1.32
C LEU A 64 1.68 -4.39 1.05
N PHE A 65 2.58 -4.88 0.20
CA PHE A 65 3.78 -4.16 -0.20
C PHE A 65 3.46 -2.88 -0.98
N GLU A 66 2.49 -2.91 -1.90
CA GLU A 66 1.99 -1.69 -2.55
C GLU A 66 1.40 -0.70 -1.54
N GLY A 67 0.68 -1.20 -0.53
CA GLY A 67 0.21 -0.38 0.60
C GLY A 67 1.35 0.30 1.36
N VAL A 68 2.45 -0.42 1.63
CA VAL A 68 3.66 0.17 2.25
C VAL A 68 4.22 1.31 1.40
N LEU A 69 4.34 1.11 0.09
CA LEU A 69 4.88 2.14 -0.81
C LEU A 69 4.01 3.41 -0.83
N VAL A 70 2.69 3.26 -0.88
CA VAL A 70 1.75 4.39 -0.87
C VAL A 70 1.83 5.17 0.44
N VAL A 71 1.88 4.48 1.60
CA VAL A 71 2.00 5.13 2.91
C VAL A 71 3.36 5.82 3.06
N LEU A 72 4.44 5.21 2.56
CA LEU A 72 5.77 5.80 2.61
C LEU A 72 5.88 7.06 1.73
N LEU A 73 5.31 7.01 0.52
CA LEU A 73 5.22 8.18 -0.36
C LEU A 73 4.41 9.31 0.30
N SER A 74 3.26 8.97 0.90
CA SER A 74 2.43 9.92 1.64
C SER A 74 3.19 10.58 2.80
N LEU A 75 3.95 9.79 3.55
CA LEU A 75 4.77 10.27 4.66
C LEU A 75 5.85 11.24 4.17
N ILE A 76 6.56 10.90 3.09
CA ILE A 76 7.59 11.77 2.50
C ILE A 76 6.99 13.12 2.09
N ILE A 77 5.86 13.10 1.38
CA ILE A 77 5.19 14.33 0.92
C ILE A 77 4.68 15.16 2.09
N THR A 78 4.19 14.52 3.16
CA THR A 78 3.66 15.23 4.34
C THR A 78 4.77 15.85 5.19
N LEU A 79 5.99 15.30 5.15
CA LEU A 79 7.15 15.80 5.89
C LEU A 79 7.97 16.86 5.12
N MET A 80 7.77 16.96 3.80
CA MET A 80 8.37 17.99 2.94
C MET A 80 7.59 19.31 3.00
#